data_AF-F8A2F6-F1
#
_entry.id   AF-F8A2F6-F1
#
_cell.length_a   1.000
_cell.length_b   1.000
_cell.length_c   1.000
_cell.angle_alpha   90.00
_cell.angle_beta   90.00
_cell.angle_gamma   90.00
#
_symmetry.space_group_name_H-M   'P 1'
#
loop_
_entity.id
_entity.type
_entity.pdbx_description
1 polymer ?
#
loop_
_entity_poly.entity_id
_entity_poly.type
_entity_poly.pdbx_seq_one_letter_code
_entity_poly.pdbx_strand_id
1 'polypeptide(L)' 'MLALAAYRSAHLCPLCGMDKDVCQDPTAENRLIVPAPTRCHVTTAIRRAQVERRAKYGATATHEDALLWTAALRP' A
#
# COMPACT_ATOMS: atom_id res chain seq x y z
N MET A 1 9.90 11.82 -16.87
CA MET A 1 10.00 11.37 -15.46
C MET A 1 11.31 10.60 -15.20
N LEU A 2 12.47 11.15 -15.58
CA LEU A 2 13.73 10.39 -15.53
C LEU A 2 14.47 10.52 -14.19
N ALA A 3 14.44 11.70 -13.55
CA ALA A 3 15.21 11.96 -12.34
C ALA A 3 14.75 11.12 -11.12
N LEU A 4 13.44 11.03 -10.87
CA LEU A 4 12.91 10.27 -9.73
C LEU A 4 13.08 8.75 -9.92
N ALA A 5 12.92 8.25 -11.14
CA ALA A 5 13.12 6.84 -11.46
C ALA A 5 14.60 6.46 -11.29
N ALA A 6 15.51 7.28 -11.83
CA ALA A 6 16.95 7.09 -11.68
C ALA A 6 17.36 7.10 -10.20
N TYR A 7 16.85 8.06 -9.42
CA TYR A 7 17.11 8.15 -7.98
C TYR A 7 16.66 6.88 -7.24
N ARG A 8 15.43 6.42 -7.46
CA ARG A 8 14.90 5.19 -6.83
C ARG A 8 15.74 3.97 -7.18
N SER A 9 16.13 3.82 -8.44
CA SER A 9 16.95 2.68 -8.88
C SER A 9 18.38 2.74 -8.35
N ALA A 10 18.95 3.93 -8.20
CA ALA A 10 20.32 4.13 -7.79
C ALA A 10 20.46 3.98 -6.27
N HIS A 11 19.60 4.64 -5.49
CA HIS A 11 19.79 4.83 -4.04
C HIS A 11 18.91 3.96 -3.16
N LEU A 12 17.74 3.50 -3.64
CA LEU A 12 16.80 2.77 -2.78
C LEU A 12 16.86 1.27 -3.06
N CYS A 13 16.77 0.48 -1.99
CA CYS A 13 16.65 -0.96 -2.06
C CYS A 13 15.32 -1.34 -2.74
N PRO A 14 15.32 -2.19 -3.78
CA PRO A 14 14.09 -2.55 -4.50
C PRO A 14 13.12 -3.40 -3.68
N LEU A 15 13.58 -3.99 -2.57
CA LEU A 15 12.75 -4.84 -1.70
C LEU A 15 12.03 -4.04 -0.62
N CYS A 16 12.76 -3.21 0.14
CA CYS A 16 12.24 -2.52 1.31
C CYS A 16 12.14 -0.99 1.14
N GLY A 17 12.72 -0.42 0.07
CA GLY A 17 12.69 1.02 -0.20
C GLY A 17 13.61 1.88 0.67
N MET A 18 14.38 1.28 1.58
CA MET A 18 15.40 1.98 2.38
C MET A 18 16.62 2.33 1.52
N ASP A 19 17.42 3.30 1.96
CA ASP A 19 18.70 3.60 1.31
C ASP A 19 19.59 2.34 1.26
N LYS A 20 20.20 2.08 0.10
CA LYS A 20 21.05 0.90 -0.11
C LYS A 20 22.26 0.90 0.79
N ASP A 21 22.84 2.07 1.06
CA ASP A 21 24.03 2.18 1.89
C ASP A 21 23.70 1.71 3.31
N VAL A 22 22.55 2.11 3.85
CA VAL A 22 22.06 1.62 5.16
C VAL A 22 21.69 0.15 5.11
N CYS A 23 21.04 -0.30 4.03
CA CYS A 23 20.56 -1.68 3.89
C CYS A 23 21.71 -2.70 3.76
N GLN A 24 22.86 -2.29 3.23
CA GLN A 24 24.03 -3.13 2.99
C GLN A 24 25.16 -2.91 4.00
N ASP A 25 25.01 -1.94 4.91
CA ASP A 25 25.96 -1.68 5.98
C ASP A 25 25.93 -2.84 7.01
N PRO A 26 27.05 -3.56 7.23
CA PRO A 26 27.10 -4.63 8.23
C PRO A 26 26.85 -4.13 9.65
N THR A 27 27.10 -2.85 9.94
CA THR A 27 26.83 -2.25 11.25
C THR A 27 25.35 -2.01 11.50
N ALA A 28 24.50 -2.06 10.47
CA ALA A 28 23.04 -2.00 10.60
C ALA A 28 22.44 -3.30 11.13
N GLU A 29 23.19 -4.42 11.07
CA GLU A 29 22.77 -5.69 11.62
C GLU A 29 22.42 -5.55 13.11
N ASN A 30 21.21 -5.97 13.47
CA ASN A 30 20.63 -5.84 14.83
C ASN A 30 20.37 -4.40 15.32
N ARG A 31 20.47 -3.37 14.46
CA ARG A 31 20.18 -1.96 14.82
C ARG A 31 18.88 -1.40 14.26
N LEU A 32 18.16 -2.17 13.47
CA LEU A 32 16.91 -1.74 12.84
C LEU A 32 15.69 -2.04 13.73
N ILE A 33 14.77 -1.08 13.84
CA ILE A 33 13.49 -1.25 14.53
C ILE A 33 12.40 -1.33 13.47
N VAL A 34 11.63 -2.41 13.48
CA VAL A 34 10.45 -2.57 12.61
C VAL A 34 9.19 -2.34 13.46
N PRO A 35 8.44 -1.24 13.24
CA PRO A 35 7.21 -1.02 13.99
C PRO A 35 6.15 -2.05 13.60
N ALA A 36 5.15 -2.24 14.46
CA ALA A 36 4.00 -3.07 14.14
C ALA A 36 3.28 -2.53 12.88
N PRO A 37 2.76 -3.41 12.01
CA PRO A 37 2.04 -2.98 10.82
C PRO A 37 0.81 -2.15 11.21
N THR A 38 0.62 -1.01 10.55
CA THR A 38 -0.55 -0.16 10.76
C THR A 38 -1.69 -0.59 9.86
N ARG A 39 -2.86 -0.90 10.44
CA ARG A 39 -4.07 -1.22 9.69
C ARG A 39 -4.89 0.05 9.42
N CYS A 40 -5.15 0.34 8.14
CA CYS A 40 -6.13 1.36 7.78
C CYS A 40 -7.56 0.78 7.84
N HIS A 41 -8.33 1.19 8.84
CA HIS A 41 -9.72 0.75 9.02
C HIS A 41 -10.63 1.26 7.89
N VAL A 42 -10.37 2.47 7.37
CA VAL A 42 -11.10 3.04 6.22
C VAL A 42 -10.93 2.18 4.97
N THR A 43 -9.68 1.86 4.60
CA THR A 43 -9.41 0.98 3.46
C THR A 43 -10.01 -0.41 3.66
N THR A 44 -9.99 -0.93 4.89
CA THR A 44 -10.63 -2.22 5.21
C THR A 44 -12.14 -2.16 4.97
N ALA A 45 -12.81 -1.10 5.41
CA ALA A 45 -14.25 -0.93 5.21
C ALA A 45 -14.62 -0.79 3.72
N ILE A 46 -13.86 0.00 2.96
CA ILE A 46 -14.06 0.16 1.51
C ILE A 46 -13.92 -1.18 0.79
N ARG A 47 -12.86 -1.95 1.08
CA ARG A 47 -12.64 -3.26 0.45
C ARG A 47 -13.76 -4.24 0.77
N ARG A 48 -14.29 -4.24 2.00
CA ARG A 48 -15.45 -5.06 2.36
C ARG A 48 -16.68 -4.68 1.54
N ALA A 49 -16.98 -3.39 1.43
CA ALA A 49 -18.12 -2.91 0.66
C ALA A 49 -18.01 -3.23 -0.84
N GLN A 50 -16.80 -3.20 -1.41
CA GLN A 50 -16.52 -3.65 -2.78
C GLN A 50 -16.82 -5.14 -2.96
N VAL A 51 -16.33 -6.00 -2.05
CA VAL A 51 -16.59 -7.44 -2.08
C VAL A 51 -18.10 -7.72 -1.97
N GLU A 52 -18.79 -7.05 -1.05
CA GLU A 52 -20.24 -7.19 -0.85
C GLU A 52 -21.02 -6.76 -2.11
N ARG A 53 -20.63 -5.65 -2.74
CA ARG A 53 -21.24 -5.19 -3.99
C ARG A 53 -21.06 -6.23 -5.10
N ARG A 54 -19.85 -6.75 -5.28
CA ARG A 54 -19.56 -7.77 -6.28
C ARG A 54 -20.39 -9.03 -6.05
N ALA A 55 -20.51 -9.46 -4.79
CA ALA A 55 -21.34 -10.60 -4.42
C ALA A 55 -22.83 -10.35 -4.70
N LYS A 56 -23.32 -9.12 -4.48
CA LYS A 56 -24.72 -8.75 -4.70
C LYS A 56 -25.11 -8.64 -6.17
N TYR A 57 -24.25 -8.08 -7.01
CA TYR A 57 -24.58 -7.75 -8.41
C TYR A 57 -23.89 -8.65 -9.45
N GLY A 58 -22.94 -9.51 -9.06
CA GLY A 58 -22.33 -10.53 -9.93
C GLY A 58 -21.83 -9.97 -11.27
N ALA A 59 -22.20 -10.61 -12.37
CA ALA A 59 -21.84 -10.19 -13.74
C ALA A 59 -22.41 -8.83 -14.16
N THR A 60 -23.39 -8.29 -13.42
CA THR A 60 -23.97 -6.95 -13.66
C THR A 60 -23.27 -5.85 -12.88
N ALA A 61 -22.27 -6.18 -12.05
CA ALA A 61 -21.35 -5.21 -11.46
C ALA A 61 -20.40 -4.67 -12.55
N THR A 62 -20.96 -4.00 -13.55
CA THR A 62 -20.20 -3.35 -14.62
C THR A 62 -19.49 -2.12 -14.07
N HIS A 63 -18.28 -1.86 -14.57
CA HIS A 63 -17.49 -0.67 -14.26
C HIS A 63 -17.23 -0.43 -12.77
N GLU A 64 -16.95 -1.48 -11.97
CA GLU A 64 -16.57 -1.32 -10.55
C GLU A 64 -15.35 -0.39 -10.37
N ASP A 65 -14.45 -0.39 -11.35
CA ASP A 65 -13.27 0.46 -11.46
C ASP A 65 -13.61 1.95 -11.67
N ALA A 66 -14.80 2.26 -12.19
CA ALA A 66 -15.28 3.63 -12.35
C ALA A 66 -16.02 4.18 -11.11
N LEU A 67 -16.21 3.37 -10.07
CA LEU A 67 -16.92 3.78 -8.86
C LEU A 67 -15.97 4.46 -7.85
N LEU A 68 -16.39 5.63 -7.36
CA LEU A 68 -15.71 6.31 -6.25
C LEU A 68 -16.25 5.80 -4.91
N TRP A 69 -15.36 5.30 -4.06
CA TRP A 69 -15.69 4.79 -2.73
C TRP A 69 -15.22 5.76 -1.65
N THR A 70 -16.14 6.18 -0.79
CA THR A 70 -15.84 6.99 0.39
C THR A 70 -16.29 6.26 1.65
N ALA A 71 -15.71 6.61 2.79
CA ALA A 71 -16.12 6.09 4.09
C ALA A 71 -16.55 7.24 5.00
N ALA A 72 -17.61 7.04 5.76
CA ALA A 72 -18.06 7.94 6.81
C ALA A 72 -17.96 7.24 8.17
N LEU A 73 -17.71 8.01 9.22
CA LEU A 73 -17.81 7.51 10.58
C LEU A 73 -19.27 7.25 10.91
N ARG A 74 -19.54 6.12 11.57
CA ARG A 74 -20.84 5.89 12.17
C ARG A 74 -20.97 6.79 13.40
N PRO A 75 -22.17 7.35 13.66
CA PRO A 75 -22.44 8.06 14.91
C PRO A 75 -22.25 7.15 16.14
#